data_AF-A0A7K7WEX3-F1
#
_entry.id   AF-A0A7K7WEX3-F1
#
_cell.length_a   1.000
_cell.length_b   1.000
_cell.length_c   1.000
_cell.angle_alpha   90.00
_cell.angle_beta   90.00
_cell.angle_gamma   90.00
#
_symmetry.space_group_name_H-M   'P 1'
#
loop_
_entity.id
_entity.type
_entity.pdbx_description
1 polymer ?
#
loop_
_entity_poly.entity_id
_entity_poly.type
_entity_poly.pdbx_seq_one_letter_code
_entity_poly.pdbx_strand_id
1 'polypeptide(L)'
;TFEASPEKRRAEAERLAIRARLKRQYQLQLHDPRRPAVIEDPALLRWVYARTHNVYPTFRPTAKTSFLGAVYALGPILFWMFVFKYDR
;
A
#
# COMPACT_ATOMS: atom_id res chain seq x y z
N THR A 1 -25.91 -13.87 -21.34
CA THR A 1 -24.82 -14.72 -20.82
C THR A 1 -23.51 -14.01 -21.07
N PHE A 2 -22.82 -13.56 -20.02
CA PHE A 2 -21.54 -12.86 -20.17
C PHE A 2 -20.43 -13.86 -20.52
N GLU A 3 -20.16 -14.06 -21.81
CA GLU A 3 -19.03 -14.88 -22.23
C GLU A 3 -17.72 -14.16 -21.92
N ALA A 4 -17.00 -14.63 -20.90
CA ALA A 4 -15.66 -14.18 -20.64
C ALA A 4 -14.76 -14.52 -21.83
N SER A 5 -14.15 -13.50 -22.43
CA SER A 5 -13.09 -13.61 -23.44
C SER A 5 -12.05 -14.65 -23.02
N PRO A 6 -11.46 -15.43 -23.95
CA PRO A 6 -10.44 -16.43 -23.64
C PRO A 6 -9.25 -15.84 -22.85
N GLU A 7 -8.90 -14.57 -23.09
CA GLU A 7 -7.84 -13.89 -22.33
C GLU A 7 -8.22 -13.69 -20.86
N LYS A 8 -9.47 -13.32 -20.59
CA LYS A 8 -9.97 -13.16 -19.21
C LYS A 8 -9.92 -14.48 -18.45
N ARG A 9 -10.30 -15.59 -19.10
CA ARG A 9 -10.22 -16.94 -18.50
C ARG A 9 -8.78 -17.34 -18.18
N ARG A 10 -7.83 -17.02 -19.07
CA ARG A 10 -6.39 -17.26 -18.83
C ARG A 10 -5.89 -16.44 -17.62
N ALA A 11 -6.19 -15.15 -17.57
CA ALA A 11 -5.81 -14.30 -16.45
C ALA A 11 -6.42 -14.75 -15.11
N GLU A 12 -7.68 -15.23 -15.11
CA GLU A 12 -8.32 -15.79 -13.93
C GLU A 12 -7.65 -17.10 -13.47
N ALA A 13 -7.30 -17.99 -14.40
CA ALA A 13 -6.59 -19.23 -14.10
C ALA A 13 -5.19 -18.94 -13.51
N GLU A 14 -4.45 -17.98 -14.06
CA GLU A 14 -3.15 -17.55 -13.54
C GLU A 14 -3.26 -16.97 -12.13
N ARG A 15 -4.23 -16.06 -11.90
CA ARG A 15 -4.49 -15.49 -10.56
C ARG A 15 -4.87 -16.57 -9.55
N LEU A 16 -5.69 -17.55 -9.96
CA LEU A 16 -6.07 -18.67 -9.11
C LEU A 16 -4.86 -19.56 -8.79
N ALA A 17 -4.01 -19.85 -9.77
CA ALA A 17 -2.80 -20.64 -9.57
C ALA A 17 -1.85 -19.97 -8.55
N ILE A 18 -1.63 -18.66 -8.67
CA ILE A 18 -0.81 -17.89 -7.72
C ILE A 18 -1.45 -17.94 -6.32
N ARG A 19 -2.75 -17.69 -6.22
CA ARG A 19 -3.47 -17.73 -4.93
C ARG A 19 -3.39 -19.10 -4.28
N ALA A 20 -3.61 -20.17 -5.04
CA ALA A 20 -3.55 -21.54 -4.55
C ALA A 20 -2.14 -21.90 -4.06
N ARG A 21 -1.09 -21.49 -4.81
CA ARG A 21 0.30 -21.69 -4.43
C ARG A 21 0.64 -21.00 -3.10
N LEU A 22 0.30 -19.72 -2.96
CA LEU A 22 0.55 -18.94 -1.74
C LEU A 22 -0.22 -19.51 -0.54
N LYS A 23 -1.49 -19.88 -0.73
CA LYS A 23 -2.31 -20.51 0.31
C LYS A 23 -1.68 -21.82 0.77
N ARG A 24 -1.26 -22.68 -0.16
CA ARG A 24 -0.61 -23.96 0.16
C ARG A 24 0.67 -23.76 0.98
N GLN A 25 1.52 -22.82 0.58
CA GLN A 25 2.74 -22.49 1.31
C GLN A 25 2.45 -22.08 2.77
N TYR A 26 1.46 -21.19 2.96
CA TYR A 26 1.06 -20.77 4.30
C TYR A 26 0.50 -21.91 5.14
N GLN A 27 -0.36 -22.76 4.56
CA GLN A 27 -0.92 -23.92 5.26
C GLN A 27 0.15 -24.91 5.71
N LEU A 28 1.19 -25.14 4.90
CA LEU A 28 2.33 -25.99 5.28
C LEU A 28 3.07 -25.45 6.50
N GLN A 29 3.29 -24.14 6.58
CA GLN A 29 3.94 -23.49 7.74
C GLN A 29 3.04 -23.49 8.98
N LEU A 30 1.73 -23.29 8.79
CA LEU A 30 0.76 -23.25 9.88
C LEU A 30 0.57 -24.62 10.55
N HIS A 31 0.63 -25.70 9.76
CA HIS A 31 0.47 -27.07 10.25
C HIS A 31 1.78 -27.71 10.73
N ASP A 32 2.91 -27.00 10.67
CA ASP A 32 4.17 -27.48 11.24
C ASP A 32 4.08 -27.48 12.78
N PRO A 33 4.26 -28.63 13.47
CA PRO A 33 4.24 -28.69 14.93
C PRO A 33 5.38 -27.88 15.59
N ARG A 34 6.42 -27.50 14.86
CA ARG A 34 7.54 -26.69 15.33
C ARG A 34 7.46 -25.23 14.86
N ARG A 35 6.27 -24.75 14.46
CA ARG A 35 6.12 -23.39 13.94
C ARG A 35 6.52 -22.33 14.96
N PRO A 36 7.09 -21.19 14.51
CA PRO A 36 7.23 -20.02 15.36
C PRO A 36 5.86 -19.43 15.72
N ALA A 37 5.81 -18.63 16.79
CA ALA A 37 4.60 -17.95 17.23
C ALA A 37 4.01 -17.05 16.12
N VAL A 38 4.88 -16.37 15.36
CA VAL A 38 4.53 -15.50 14.25
C VAL A 38 5.10 -16.08 12.96
N ILE A 39 4.24 -16.25 11.97
CA ILE A 39 4.64 -16.60 10.60
C ILE A 39 4.85 -15.29 9.85
N GLU A 40 6.07 -15.05 9.39
CA GLU A 40 6.41 -13.84 8.64
C GLU A 40 5.75 -13.84 7.25
N ASP A 41 4.96 -12.81 6.96
CA ASP A 41 4.42 -12.57 5.63
C ASP A 41 5.32 -11.60 4.87
N PRO A 42 6.04 -12.05 3.82
CA PRO A 42 6.89 -11.16 3.03
C PRO A 42 6.09 -10.09 2.28
N ALA A 43 4.79 -10.28 2.02
CA ALA A 43 3.94 -9.23 1.44
C ALA A 43 3.71 -8.11 2.44
N LEU A 44 3.45 -8.43 3.72
CA LEU A 44 3.30 -7.45 4.78
C LEU A 44 4.61 -6.68 5.03
N LEU A 45 5.75 -7.39 5.10
CA LEU A 45 7.06 -6.74 5.28
C LEU A 45 7.37 -5.75 4.15
N ARG A 46 7.12 -6.13 2.90
CA ARG A 46 7.28 -5.22 1.75
C ARG A 46 6.31 -4.04 1.80
N TRP A 47 5.07 -4.25 2.26
CA TRP A 47 4.10 -3.18 2.43
C TRP A 47 4.55 -2.16 3.48
N VAL A 48 5.03 -2.63 4.65
CA VAL A 48 5.59 -1.76 5.68
C VAL A 48 6.80 -1.00 5.13
N TYR A 49 7.74 -1.70 4.50
CA TYR A 49 8.94 -1.09 3.92
C TYR A 49 8.60 0.02 2.91
N ALA A 50 7.63 -0.22 2.03
CA ALA A 50 7.19 0.77 1.06
C ALA A 50 6.63 2.04 1.72
N ARG A 51 6.00 1.91 2.88
CA ARG A 51 5.38 3.00 3.65
C ARG A 51 6.37 3.76 4.54
N THR A 52 7.41 3.11 5.04
CA THR A 52 8.32 3.70 6.02
C THR A 52 9.66 4.11 5.41
N HIS A 53 10.28 3.22 4.62
CA HIS A 53 11.64 3.41 4.14
C HIS A 53 11.69 3.92 2.71
N ASN A 54 10.72 3.56 1.87
CA ASN A 54 10.78 3.87 0.43
C ASN A 54 10.17 5.23 0.03
N VAL A 55 9.69 6.03 0.99
CA VAL A 55 8.98 7.29 0.70
C VAL A 55 9.91 8.35 0.10
N TYR A 56 11.03 8.64 0.77
CA TYR A 56 11.98 9.65 0.31
C TYR A 56 12.90 9.21 -0.83
N PRO A 57 13.41 7.96 -0.87
CA PRO A 57 14.25 7.50 -1.97
C PRO A 57 13.56 7.57 -3.35
N THR A 58 12.23 7.43 -3.39
CA THR A 58 11.44 7.50 -4.63
C THR A 58 10.75 8.85 -4.83
N PHE A 59 10.94 9.80 -3.92
CA PHE A 59 10.35 11.13 -4.03
C PHE A 59 11.03 11.92 -5.16
N ARG A 60 10.20 12.58 -5.99
CA ARG A 60 10.67 13.50 -7.02
C ARG A 60 10.07 14.89 -6.77
N PRO A 61 10.92 15.93 -6.60
CA PRO A 61 10.42 17.30 -6.51
C PRO A 61 9.90 17.72 -7.89
N THR A 62 8.60 17.88 -8.01
CA THR A 62 7.90 18.35 -9.23
C THR A 62 7.06 19.56 -8.86
N ALA A 63 6.68 20.39 -9.84
CA ALA A 63 5.82 21.54 -9.58
C ALA A 63 4.54 21.16 -8.81
N LYS A 64 3.91 20.03 -9.18
CA LYS A 64 2.73 19.50 -8.49
C LYS A 64 3.05 19.12 -7.04
N THR A 65 4.08 18.31 -6.80
CA THR A 65 4.39 17.83 -5.44
C THR A 65 4.85 18.95 -4.52
N SER A 66 5.65 19.90 -5.02
CA SER A 66 6.06 21.08 -4.28
C SER A 66 4.88 22.01 -3.95
N PHE A 67 3.97 22.24 -4.90
CA PHE A 67 2.77 23.04 -4.67
C PHE A 67 1.85 22.43 -3.61
N LEU A 68 1.55 21.12 -3.73
CA LEU A 68 0.77 20.42 -2.70
C LEU A 68 1.47 20.51 -1.34
N GLY A 69 2.78 20.28 -1.28
CA GLY A 69 3.56 20.40 -0.05
C GLY A 69 3.41 21.78 0.60
N ALA A 70 3.55 22.86 -0.18
CA ALA A 70 3.39 24.22 0.31
C ALA A 70 1.96 24.50 0.81
N VAL A 71 0.93 24.10 0.06
CA VAL A 71 -0.47 24.29 0.46
C VAL A 71 -0.78 23.54 1.76
N TYR A 72 -0.35 22.28 1.89
CA TYR A 72 -0.64 21.51 3.09
C TYR A 72 0.21 21.91 4.29
N ALA A 73 1.43 22.44 4.08
CA ALA A 73 2.28 22.93 5.15
C ALA A 73 1.87 24.33 5.63
N LEU A 74 1.66 25.27 4.71
CA LEU A 74 1.40 26.68 5.04
C LEU A 74 -0.09 26.99 5.15
N GLY A 75 -0.94 26.31 4.38
CA GLY A 75 -2.38 26.58 4.31
C GLY A 75 -3.06 26.55 5.67
N PRO A 76 -2.93 25.47 6.48
CA PRO A 76 -3.53 25.43 7.81
C PRO A 76 -3.01 26.54 8.73
N ILE A 77 -1.71 26.87 8.65
CA ILE A 77 -1.10 27.92 9.48
C ILE A 77 -1.70 29.28 9.15
N LEU A 78 -1.74 29.64 7.87
CA LEU A 78 -2.29 30.91 7.39
C LEU A 78 -3.79 31.00 7.68
N PHE A 79 -4.52 29.89 7.49
CA PHE A 79 -5.94 29.80 7.81
C PHE A 79 -6.20 30.11 9.28
N TRP A 80 -5.52 29.44 10.21
CA TRP A 80 -5.72 29.68 11.64
C TRP A 80 -5.23 31.05 12.09
N MET A 81 -4.13 31.56 11.53
CA MET A 81 -3.70 32.94 11.78
C MET A 81 -4.80 33.94 11.41
N PHE A 82 -5.45 33.75 10.26
CA PHE A 82 -6.55 34.62 9.83
C PHE A 82 -7.76 34.50 10.75
N VAL A 83 -8.20 33.27 11.07
CA VAL A 83 -9.33 33.03 11.98
C VAL A 83 -9.10 33.68 13.34
N PHE A 84 -7.94 33.44 13.97
CA PHE A 84 -7.63 34.02 15.29
C PHE A 84 -7.41 35.54 15.25
N LYS A 85 -6.97 36.08 14.11
CA LYS A 85 -6.85 37.53 13.92
C LYS A 85 -8.20 38.20 13.69
N TYR A 86 -9.18 37.49 13.11
CA TYR A 86 -10.52 38.03 12.89
C TYR A 86 -11.36 38.02 14.18
N ASP A 87 -11.06 37.10 15.10
CA ASP A 87 -11.72 36.98 16.41
C ASP A 87 -11.20 37.99 17.46
N ARG A 88 -9.97 38.52 17.30
CA ARG A 88 -9.36 39.54 18.18
C ARG A 88 -9.49 40.95 17.61
#